data_AF-A0A2X3ER91-F1
#
_entry.id   AF-A0A2X3ER91-F1
#
_cell.length_a   1.000
_cell.length_b   1.000
_cell.length_c   1.000
_cell.angle_alpha   90.00
_cell.angle_beta   90.00
_cell.angle_gamma   90.00
#
_symmetry.space_group_name_H-M   'P 1'
#
loop_
_entity.id
_entity.type
_entity.pdbx_description
1 polymer ?
#
loop_
_entity_poly.entity_id
_entity_poly.type
_entity_poly.pdbx_seq_one_letter_code
_entity_poly.pdbx_strand_id
1 'polypeptide(L)'
;MKSSSPAATRWMAKDHELDWLMTQLEAIPHVKRLRIHSRLPIVIPARITETLASRFQRSSLQVILVNHVNHANEIDGEFRAAMAMLRQAGVTLLNQSVLLCGVNDNAQTLGRPQ
;
A
#
# COMPACT_ATOMS: atom_id res chain seq x y z
N MET A 1 28.75 -22.18 -8.29
CA MET A 1 28.21 -20.85 -8.64
C MET A 1 26.71 -20.89 -8.36
N LYS A 2 26.25 -20.24 -7.29
CA LYS A 2 24.88 -20.42 -6.75
C LYS A 2 23.86 -19.79 -7.70
N SER A 3 22.89 -20.61 -8.13
CA SER A 3 21.67 -20.20 -8.81
C SER A 3 20.82 -19.35 -7.85
N SER A 4 20.78 -18.05 -8.07
CA SER A 4 19.84 -17.13 -7.41
C SER A 4 18.44 -17.35 -7.97
N SER A 5 17.61 -18.08 -7.21
CA SER A 5 16.18 -18.31 -7.46
C SER A 5 15.39 -16.99 -7.32
N PRO A 6 14.49 -16.63 -8.27
CA PRO A 6 13.73 -15.38 -8.26
C PRO A 6 12.46 -15.48 -7.38
N ALA A 7 12.61 -15.97 -6.14
CA ALA A 7 11.49 -16.13 -5.21
C ALA A 7 10.86 -14.79 -4.77
N ALA A 8 11.52 -13.64 -5.02
CA ALA A 8 11.03 -12.32 -4.65
C ALA A 8 9.94 -11.74 -5.59
N THR A 9 9.84 -12.22 -6.84
CA THR A 9 8.89 -11.66 -7.83
C THR A 9 7.51 -12.34 -7.77
N ARG A 10 7.38 -13.51 -7.15
CA ARG A 10 6.13 -14.31 -7.11
C ARG A 10 5.05 -13.75 -6.18
N TRP A 11 5.39 -12.80 -5.32
CA TRP A 11 4.50 -12.26 -4.29
C TRP A 11 3.86 -10.90 -4.62
N MET A 12 4.24 -10.27 -5.74
CA MET A 12 3.52 -9.10 -6.23
C MET A 12 2.33 -9.58 -7.04
N ALA A 13 1.10 -9.41 -6.51
CA ALA A 13 -0.09 -9.57 -7.33
C ALA A 13 0.07 -8.70 -8.57
N LYS A 14 0.04 -9.35 -9.74
CA LYS A 14 0.08 -8.63 -11.03
C LYS A 14 -1.18 -7.81 -11.17
N ASP A 15 -1.13 -6.72 -11.92
CA ASP A 15 -2.28 -5.82 -12.06
C ASP A 15 -3.56 -6.54 -12.51
N HIS A 16 -3.44 -7.54 -13.39
CA HIS A 16 -4.59 -8.35 -13.83
C HIS A 16 -5.14 -9.27 -12.73
N GLU A 17 -4.31 -9.81 -11.84
CA GLU A 17 -4.77 -10.66 -10.73
C GLU A 17 -5.53 -9.82 -9.70
N LEU A 18 -5.04 -8.61 -9.42
CA LEU A 18 -5.70 -7.68 -8.53
C LEU A 18 -7.01 -7.16 -9.12
N ASP A 19 -7.03 -6.82 -10.40
CA ASP A 19 -8.24 -6.41 -11.12
C ASP A 19 -9.31 -7.52 -11.12
N TRP A 20 -8.91 -8.76 -11.42
CA TRP A 20 -9.80 -9.91 -11.37
C TRP A 20 -10.38 -10.10 -9.96
N LEU A 21 -9.52 -10.10 -8.92
CA LEU A 21 -9.94 -10.28 -7.54
C LEU A 21 -10.91 -9.17 -7.09
N MET A 22 -10.58 -7.91 -7.41
CA MET A 22 -11.44 -6.78 -7.09
C MET A 22 -12.81 -6.91 -7.75
N THR A 23 -12.86 -7.32 -9.02
CA THR A 23 -14.11 -7.56 -9.75
C THR A 23 -14.96 -8.65 -9.08
N GLN A 24 -14.33 -9.73 -8.62
CA GLN A 24 -15.04 -10.79 -7.88
C GLN A 24 -15.58 -10.28 -6.53
N LEU A 25 -14.82 -9.45 -5.82
CA LEU A 25 -15.26 -8.87 -4.54
C LEU A 25 -16.39 -7.86 -4.72
N GLU A 26 -16.35 -7.05 -5.78
CA GLU A 26 -17.40 -6.09 -6.14
C GLU A 26 -18.74 -6.76 -6.44
N ALA A 27 -18.73 -8.00 -6.93
CA ALA A 27 -19.93 -8.78 -7.20
C ALA A 27 -20.65 -9.25 -5.92
N ILE A 28 -20.00 -9.17 -4.74
CA ILE A 28 -20.57 -9.62 -3.47
C ILE A 28 -21.35 -8.45 -2.83
N PRO A 29 -22.70 -8.47 -2.78
CA PRO A 29 -23.50 -7.28 -2.48
C PRO A 29 -23.25 -6.64 -1.10
N HIS A 30 -22.89 -7.46 -0.11
CA HIS A 30 -22.65 -7.02 1.27
C HIS A 30 -21.19 -6.61 1.54
N VAL A 31 -20.27 -6.86 0.62
CA VAL A 31 -18.89 -6.38 0.73
C VAL A 31 -18.87 -4.91 0.29
N LYS A 32 -18.46 -4.03 1.19
CA LYS A 32 -18.44 -2.57 0.96
C LYS A 32 -17.04 -1.96 0.97
N ARG A 33 -16.06 -2.70 1.52
CA ARG A 33 -14.72 -2.19 1.81
C ARG A 33 -13.69 -3.23 1.45
N LEU A 34 -12.65 -2.80 0.76
CA LEU A 34 -11.45 -3.59 0.50
C LEU A 34 -10.29 -2.96 1.27
N ARG A 35 -9.77 -3.68 2.27
CA ARG A 35 -8.59 -3.25 3.01
C ARG A 35 -7.37 -4.03 2.55
N ILE A 36 -6.37 -3.32 2.06
CA ILE A 36 -5.10 -3.87 1.60
C ILE A 36 -4.03 -3.47 2.61
N HIS A 37 -3.33 -4.44 3.18
CA HIS A 37 -2.18 -4.20 4.04
C HIS A 37 -0.92 -4.48 3.24
N SER A 38 0.00 -3.52 3.15
CA SER A 38 1.22 -3.70 2.36
C SER A 38 2.39 -2.85 2.85
N ARG A 39 3.59 -3.43 2.82
CA ARG A 39 4.87 -2.70 2.91
C ARG A 39 5.42 -2.35 1.53
N LEU A 40 4.81 -2.87 0.47
CA LEU A 40 5.33 -2.76 -0.89
C LEU A 40 5.51 -1.32 -1.37
N PRO A 41 4.59 -0.37 -1.09
CA PRO A 41 4.75 1.01 -1.53
C PRO A 41 5.97 1.71 -0.90
N ILE A 42 6.41 1.25 0.28
CA ILE A 42 7.59 1.79 0.98
C ILE A 42 8.88 1.36 0.27
N VAL A 43 8.93 0.09 -0.15
CA VAL A 43 10.14 -0.49 -0.76
C VAL A 43 10.19 -0.20 -2.26
N ILE A 44 9.03 -0.16 -2.92
CA ILE A 44 8.88 0.01 -4.36
C ILE A 44 7.70 0.96 -4.62
N PRO A 45 7.88 2.29 -4.46
CA PRO A 45 6.82 3.27 -4.71
C PRO A 45 6.25 3.18 -6.13
N ALA A 46 7.09 2.86 -7.11
CA ALA A 46 6.70 2.68 -8.52
C ALA A 46 5.66 1.57 -8.76
N ARG A 47 5.38 0.69 -7.78
CA ARG A 47 4.26 -0.26 -7.87
C ARG A 47 2.91 0.46 -7.94
N ILE A 48 2.83 1.66 -7.39
CA ILE A 48 1.67 2.54 -7.47
C ILE A 48 1.70 3.26 -8.81
N THR A 49 1.04 2.66 -9.79
CA THR A 49 0.92 3.20 -11.15
C THR A 49 -0.39 3.96 -11.31
N GLU A 50 -0.46 4.81 -12.33
CA GLU A 50 -1.71 5.50 -12.70
C GLU A 50 -2.82 4.51 -13.06
N THR A 51 -2.47 3.39 -13.70
CA THR A 51 -3.40 2.30 -14.04
C THR A 51 -4.02 1.70 -12.78
N LEU A 52 -3.20 1.43 -11.76
CA LEU A 52 -3.67 0.90 -10.48
C LEU A 52 -4.56 1.92 -9.77
N ALA A 53 -4.14 3.19 -9.70
CA ALA A 53 -4.91 4.26 -9.08
C ALA A 53 -6.27 4.43 -9.77
N SER A 54 -6.29 4.39 -11.10
CA SER A 54 -7.53 4.44 -11.89
C SER A 54 -8.44 3.23 -11.63
N ARG A 55 -7.88 2.03 -11.42
CA ARG A 55 -8.68 0.86 -11.05
C ARG A 55 -9.33 1.00 -9.67
N PHE A 56 -8.61 1.55 -8.70
CA PHE A 56 -9.15 1.83 -7.38
C PHE A 56 -10.25 2.90 -7.43
N GLN A 57 -10.04 3.96 -8.20
CA GLN A 57 -11.03 5.04 -8.35
C GLN A 57 -12.36 4.55 -8.94
N ARG A 58 -12.32 3.58 -9.86
CA ARG A 58 -13.51 2.99 -10.48
C ARG A 58 -14.21 1.94 -9.61
N SER A 59 -13.62 1.56 -8.48
CA SER A 59 -14.18 0.51 -7.64
C SER A 59 -15.44 0.98 -6.92
N SER A 60 -16.43 0.10 -6.83
CA SER A 60 -17.60 0.34 -5.97
C SER A 60 -17.29 0.11 -4.48
N LEU A 61 -16.14 -0.51 -4.18
CA LEU A 61 -15.66 -0.71 -2.82
C LEU A 61 -14.87 0.52 -2.36
N GLN A 62 -15.06 0.91 -1.11
CA GLN A 62 -14.13 1.84 -0.49
C GLN A 62 -12.80 1.13 -0.25
N VAL A 63 -11.77 1.53 -1.01
CA VAL A 63 -10.42 0.99 -0.90
C VAL A 63 -9.68 1.69 0.24
N ILE A 64 -9.10 0.89 1.13
CA ILE A 64 -8.29 1.35 2.26
C ILE A 64 -6.92 0.69 2.13
N LEU A 65 -5.86 1.47 1.96
CA LEU A 65 -4.49 0.98 1.97
C LEU A 65 -3.85 1.29 3.33
N VAL A 66 -3.46 0.23 4.04
CA VAL A 66 -2.73 0.32 5.30
C VAL A 66 -1.26 0.06 5.01
N ASN A 67 -0.46 1.11 5.11
CA ASN A 67 0.99 1.03 5.05
C ASN A 67 1.56 0.60 6.40
N HIS A 68 2.73 -0.01 6.41
CA HIS A 68 3.46 -0.33 7.64
C HIS A 68 4.77 0.43 7.69
N VAL A 69 4.71 1.76 7.71
CA VAL A 69 5.93 2.59 7.92
C VAL A 69 6.25 2.57 9.40
N ASN A 70 7.49 2.24 9.79
CA ASN A 70 7.90 2.24 11.20
C ASN A 70 8.74 3.47 11.56
N HIS A 71 9.43 4.07 10.60
CA HIS A 71 10.28 5.23 10.83
C HIS A 71 10.13 6.31 9.74
N ALA A 72 10.31 7.60 10.07
CA ALA A 72 10.16 8.71 9.12
C ALA A 72 11.13 8.63 7.91
N ASN A 73 12.29 8.01 8.10
CA ASN A 73 13.27 7.77 7.03
C ASN A 73 12.76 6.83 5.93
N GLU A 74 11.72 6.05 6.20
CA GLU A 74 11.05 5.21 5.18
C GLU A 74 10.08 6.03 4.31
N ILE A 75 9.89 7.34 4.58
CA ILE A 75 8.97 8.23 3.85
C ILE A 75 9.77 9.23 3.01
N ASP A 76 10.19 8.79 1.83
CA ASP A 76 10.88 9.64 0.85
C ASP A 76 9.90 10.37 -0.11
N GLY A 77 10.45 11.10 -1.08
CA GLY A 77 9.66 11.87 -2.04
C GLY A 77 8.83 11.01 -2.99
N GLU A 78 9.36 9.88 -3.44
CA GLU A 78 8.67 8.96 -4.35
C GLU A 78 7.48 8.28 -3.66
N PHE A 79 7.68 7.85 -2.41
CA PHE A 79 6.60 7.34 -1.58
C PHE A 79 5.47 8.36 -1.41
N ARG A 80 5.81 9.63 -1.12
CA ARG A 80 4.81 10.70 -0.98
C ARG A 80 4.04 10.94 -2.26
N ALA A 81 4.70 10.93 -3.41
CA ALA A 81 4.06 11.09 -4.71
C ALA A 81 3.09 9.93 -4.99
N ALA A 82 3.52 8.69 -4.75
CA ALA A 82 2.68 7.51 -4.86
C ALA A 82 1.44 7.58 -3.94
N MET A 83 1.63 7.98 -2.67
CA MET A 83 0.52 8.15 -1.74
C MET A 83 -0.42 9.28 -2.16
N ALA A 84 0.11 10.40 -2.68
CA ALA A 84 -0.72 11.49 -3.19
C ALA A 84 -1.61 11.03 -4.36
N MET A 85 -1.07 10.23 -5.28
CA MET A 85 -1.82 9.65 -6.41
C MET A 85 -2.97 8.77 -5.91
N LEU A 86 -2.72 7.88 -4.93
CA LEU A 86 -3.77 7.03 -4.36
C LEU A 86 -4.84 7.84 -3.63
N ARG A 87 -4.44 8.89 -2.90
CA ARG A 87 -5.38 9.78 -2.22
C ARG A 87 -6.30 10.49 -3.22
N GLN A 88 -5.76 10.96 -4.35
CA GLN A 88 -6.54 11.57 -5.44
C GLN A 88 -7.51 10.57 -6.08
N ALA A 89 -7.14 9.29 -6.14
CA ALA A 89 -8.01 8.20 -6.57
C ALA A 89 -9.09 7.79 -5.53
N GLY A 90 -9.18 8.49 -4.39
CA GLY A 90 -10.19 8.21 -3.36
C GLY A 90 -9.82 7.09 -2.39
N VAL A 91 -8.57 6.61 -2.41
CA VAL A 91 -8.10 5.58 -1.47
C VAL A 91 -7.87 6.20 -0.09
N THR A 92 -8.42 5.56 0.95
CA THR A 92 -8.10 5.92 2.33
C THR A 92 -6.74 5.35 2.71
N LEU A 93 -5.79 6.22 3.08
CA LEU A 93 -4.44 5.82 3.45
C LEU A 93 -4.30 5.81 4.97
N LEU A 94 -3.92 4.67 5.52
CA LEU A 94 -3.65 4.48 6.94
C LEU A 94 -2.21 4.00 7.12
N ASN A 95 -1.71 4.14 8.34
CA ASN A 95 -0.44 3.56 8.76
C ASN A 95 -0.63 2.69 10.00
N GLN A 96 0.01 1.52 10.02
CA GLN A 96 0.11 0.64 11.16
C GLN A 96 1.59 0.34 11.45
N SER A 97 2.21 1.13 12.31
CA SER A 97 3.55 0.88 12.86
C SER A 97 3.50 -0.12 14.02
N VAL A 98 4.60 -0.85 14.23
CA VAL A 98 4.86 -1.60 15.48
C VAL A 98 5.84 -0.82 16.35
N LEU A 99 5.68 -0.85 17.68
CA LEU A 99 6.65 -0.25 18.60
C LEU A 99 7.91 -1.11 18.68
N LEU A 100 9.04 -0.54 18.27
CA LEU A 100 10.34 -1.17 18.21
C LEU A 100 11.32 -0.37 19.06
N CYS A 101 11.93 -1.06 20.04
CA CYS A 101 12.95 -0.50 20.92
C CYS A 101 14.10 0.11 20.11
N GLY A 102 14.43 1.38 20.37
CA GLY A 102 15.45 2.16 19.69
C GLY A 102 15.12 2.64 18.27
N VAL A 103 13.90 2.40 17.77
CA VAL A 103 13.48 2.82 16.41
C VAL A 103 12.34 3.83 16.47
N ASN A 104 11.22 3.48 17.08
CA ASN A 104 10.04 4.34 17.20
C ASN A 104 9.37 4.24 18.58
N ASP A 105 10.18 3.89 19.58
CA ASP A 105 9.81 3.76 21.00
C ASP A 105 9.74 5.11 21.73
N ASN A 106 9.86 6.22 21.02
CA ASN A 106 9.70 7.55 21.58
C ASN A 106 8.58 8.34 20.88
N ALA A 107 7.85 9.14 21.67
CA ALA A 107 6.71 9.91 21.20
C ALA A 107 7.07 10.95 20.13
N GLN A 108 8.32 11.42 20.10
CA GLN A 108 8.76 12.38 19.08
C GLN A 108 8.85 11.74 17.68
N THR A 109 9.30 10.49 17.58
CA THR A 109 9.35 9.75 16.31
C THR A 109 7.97 9.42 15.76
N LEU A 110 6.98 9.16 16.62
CA LEU A 110 5.61 8.81 16.22
C LEU A 110 4.66 10.01 16.04
N GLY A 111 4.85 11.05 16.85
CA GLY A 111 3.89 12.14 17.00
C GLY A 111 4.18 13.39 16.17
N ARG A 112 5.26 13.42 15.39
CA ARG A 112 5.60 14.62 14.60
C ARG A 112 4.56 14.82 13.49
N PRO A 113 3.76 15.90 13.52
CA PRO A 113 2.87 16.21 12.41
C PRO A 113 3.74 16.54 11.18
N GLN A 114 3.44 15.90 10.05
CA GLN A 114 4.02 16.22 8.74
C GLN A 114 2.93 16.72 7.81
#